data_AF-A0A2D8ULX0-F1
#
_entry.id   AF-A0A2D8ULX0-F1
#
_cell.length_a   1.000
_cell.length_b   1.000
_cell.length_c   1.000
_cell.angle_alpha   90.00
_cell.angle_beta   90.00
_cell.angle_gamma   90.00
#
_symmetry.space_group_name_H-M   'P 1'
#
loop_
_entity.id
_entity.type
_entity.pdbx_description
1 polymer ?
#
loop_
_entity_poly.entity_id
_entity_poly.type
_entity_poly.pdbx_seq_one_letter_code
_entity_poly.pdbx_strand_id
1 'polypeptide(L)' 'GKLLKQLSPSSPGWDGTYNGNPLPSGDYWFSVEYLEPGVPAEDGGIGVPRPTTFKNHFTMKR' A
#
# COMPACT_ATOMS: atom_id res chain seq x y z
N GLY A 1 7.38 13.08 7.24
CA GLY A 1 6.95 11.72 7.62
C GLY A 1 8.16 10.82 7.77
N LYS A 2 8.05 9.72 8.52
CA LYS A 2 9.11 8.71 8.68
C LYS A 2 8.65 7.40 8.04
N LEU A 3 9.47 6.80 7.18
CA LEU A 3 9.18 5.48 6.62
C LEU A 3 9.36 4.42 7.73
N LEU A 4 8.29 3.70 8.03
CA LEU A 4 8.29 2.65 9.06
C LEU A 4 8.62 1.29 8.46
N LYS A 5 7.97 0.92 7.35
CA LYS A 5 8.15 -0.38 6.72
C LYS A 5 7.77 -0.32 5.24
N GLN A 6 8.44 -1.13 4.42
CA GLN A 6 8.02 -1.47 3.06
C GLN A 6 7.70 -2.96 3.05
N LEU A 7 6.54 -3.31 2.51
CA LEU A 7 6.03 -4.68 2.49
C LEU A 7 5.89 -5.15 1.05
N SER A 8 6.28 -6.40 0.79
CA SER A 8 5.88 -7.10 -0.42
C SER A 8 4.47 -7.68 -0.24
N PRO A 9 3.64 -7.76 -1.30
CA PRO A 9 2.37 -8.48 -1.25
C PRO A 9 2.49 -9.94 -0.78
N SER A 10 3.67 -10.54 -0.99
CA SER A 10 3.99 -11.91 -0.57
C SER A 10 4.53 -12.03 0.86
N SER A 11 4.74 -10.91 1.55
CA SER A 11 5.29 -10.87 2.91
C SER A 11 4.19 -11.08 3.94
N PRO A 12 4.49 -11.58 5.16
CA PRO A 12 3.52 -11.79 6.25
C PRO A 12 2.81 -10.53 6.80
N GLY A 13 2.88 -9.39 6.11
CA GLY A 13 2.34 -8.12 6.57
C GLY A 13 3.24 -7.43 7.61
N TRP A 14 2.62 -6.58 8.44
CA TRP A 14 3.27 -5.84 9.51
C TRP A 14 2.54 -6.07 10.84
N ASP A 15 3.31 -6.39 11.88
CA ASP A 15 2.84 -6.72 13.22
C ASP A 15 2.74 -5.50 14.16
N GLY A 16 2.97 -4.29 13.64
CA GLY A 16 2.98 -3.06 14.44
C GLY A 16 4.29 -2.78 15.16
N THR A 17 5.38 -3.50 14.86
CA THR A 17 6.71 -3.23 15.43
C THR A 17 7.62 -2.45 14.47
N TYR A 18 8.43 -1.54 15.02
CA TYR A 18 9.47 -0.82 14.28
C TYR A 18 10.81 -1.04 14.96
N ASN A 19 11.78 -1.62 14.24
CA ASN A 19 13.09 -2.03 14.78
C ASN A 19 12.98 -2.87 16.06
N GLY A 20 12.04 -3.83 16.10
CA GLY A 20 11.79 -4.70 17.24
C GLY A 20 11.02 -4.07 18.40
N ASN A 21 10.72 -2.77 18.33
CA ASN A 21 9.95 -2.06 19.36
C ASN A 21 8.51 -1.87 18.90
N PRO A 22 7.50 -2.18 19.73
CA PRO A 22 6.12 -2.04 19.34
C PRO A 22 5.73 -0.55 19.31
N LEU A 23 5.07 -0.13 18.24
CA LEU A 23 4.67 1.26 18.07
C LEU A 23 3.49 1.65 18.98
N PRO A 24 3.31 2.95 19.26
CA PRO A 24 2.18 3.43 20.04
C PRO A 24 0.86 3.36 19.26
N SER A 25 -0.26 3.33 19.98
CA SER A 25 -1.57 3.55 19.37
C SER A 25 -1.65 4.95 18.76
N GLY A 26 -2.22 5.07 17.57
CA GLY A 26 -2.28 6.34 16.84
C GLY A 26 -2.63 6.14 15.37
N ASP A 27 -2.66 7.24 14.61
CA ASP A 27 -2.94 7.23 13.18
C ASP A 27 -1.65 7.07 12.35
N TYR A 28 -1.72 6.16 11.39
CA TYR A 28 -0.63 5.80 10.50
C TYR A 28 -1.09 5.88 9.06
N TRP A 29 -0.20 6.30 8.16
CA TRP A 29 -0.47 6.42 6.73
C TRP A 29 0.30 5.36 5.96
N PHE A 30 -0.27 4.90 4.86
CA PHE A 30 0.39 4.01 3.92
C PHE A 30 0.09 4.39 2.47
N SER A 31 0.96 3.93 1.57
CA SER A 31 0.76 3.99 0.14
C SER A 31 1.01 2.62 -0.49
N VAL A 32 0.20 2.27 -1.48
CA VAL A 32 0.34 1.06 -2.28
C VAL A 32 0.51 1.49 -3.74
N GLU A 33 1.57 1.01 -4.37
CA GLU A 33 1.79 1.15 -5.79
C GLU A 33 1.40 -0.16 -6.48
N TYR A 34 0.50 -0.09 -7.45
CA TYR A 34 0.02 -1.24 -8.20
C TYR A 34 -0.25 -0.86 -9.65
N LEU A 35 -0.28 -1.87 -10.52
CA LEU A 35 -0.69 -1.70 -11.90
C LEU A 35 -2.20 -1.92 -11.97
N GLU A 36 -2.93 -0.87 -12.32
CA GLU A 36 -4.34 -0.99 -12.62
C GLU A 36 -4.49 -1.69 -13.99
N PRO A 37 -5.34 -2.73 -14.10
CA PRO A 37 -5.60 -3.36 -15.39
C PRO A 37 -6.14 -2.29 -16.34
N GLY A 38 -5.53 -2.19 -17.53
CA GLY A 38 -5.94 -1.19 -18.50
C GLY A 38 -7.38 -1.42 -18.91
N VAL A 39 -8.18 -0.36 -18.95
CA VAL A 39 -9.49 -0.42 -19.61
C VAL A 39 -9.25 -0.64 -21.10
N PRO A 40 -9.93 -1.62 -21.73
CA PRO A 40 -9.93 -1.71 -23.17
C PRO A 40 -10.40 -0.37 -23.74
N ALA A 41 -9.67 0.16 -24.73
CA ALA A 41 -10.18 1.30 -25.48
C ALA A 41 -11.51 0.89 -26.13
N GLU A 42 -12.43 1.84 -26.33
CA GLU A 42 -13.71 1.60 -27.00
C GLU A 42 -13.54 0.96 -28.39
N ASP A 43 -12.37 1.12 -28.99
CA ASP A 43 -11.93 0.57 -30.28
C ASP A 43 -11.46 -0.90 -30.21
N GLY A 44 -11.54 -1.56 -29.05
CA GLY A 44 -11.07 -2.93 -28.83
C GLY A 44 -9.55 -3.06 -28.66
N GLY A 45 -8.84 -1.94 -28.47
CA GLY A 45 -7.40 -1.93 -28.20
C GLY A 45 -7.06 -2.57 -26.84
N ILE A 46 -5.89 -3.20 -26.76
CA ILE A 46 -5.38 -3.81 -25.52
C ILE A 46 -5.21 -2.70 -24.48
N GLY A 47 -5.94 -2.79 -23.36
CA GLY A 47 -5.82 -1.84 -22.27
C GLY A 47 -4.39 -1.85 -21.71
N VAL A 48 -3.70 -0.71 -21.83
CA VAL A 48 -2.35 -0.57 -21.28
C VAL A 48 -2.46 -0.45 -19.76
N PRO A 49 -1.80 -1.31 -18.97
CA PRO A 49 -1.82 -1.21 -17.51
C PRO A 49 -1.18 0.11 -17.07
N ARG A 50 -1.82 0.80 -16.11
CA ARG A 50 -1.37 2.11 -15.64
C ARG A 50 -0.81 2.00 -14.22
N PRO A 51 0.38 2.55 -13.94
CA PRO A 51 0.87 2.66 -12.56
C PRO A 51 -0.05 3.59 -11.76
N THR A 52 -0.66 3.05 -10.72
CA THR A 52 -1.56 3.77 -9.83
C THR A 52 -1.04 3.69 -8.39
N THR A 53 -1.21 4.79 -7.65
CA THR A 53 -0.88 4.85 -6.22
C THR A 53 -2.15 5.03 -5.40
N PHE A 54 -2.43 4.08 -4.51
CA PHE A 54 -3.47 4.22 -3.49
C PHE A 54 -2.83 4.71 -2.19
N LYS A 55 -3.41 5.76 -1.59
CA LYS A 55 -2.97 6.29 -0.30
C LYS A 55 -4.12 6.25 0.68
N ASN A 56 -3.87 5.78 1.89
CA ASN A 56 -4.88 5.77 2.94
C ASN A 56 -4.23 5.83 4.33
N HIS A 57 -5.05 5.84 5.38
CA HIS A 57 -4.59 5.79 6.76
C HIS A 57 -5.37 4.73 7.54
N PHE A 58 -4.79 4.31 8.65
CA PHE A 58 -5.44 3.44 9.62
C PHE A 58 -5.02 3.84 11.03
N THR A 59 -5.88 3.55 12.00
CA THR A 59 -5.56 3.75 13.41
C THR A 59 -5.08 2.44 14.00
N MET A 60 -3.86 2.42 14.53
CA MET A 60 -3.35 1.29 15.30
C MET A 60 -3.95 1.33 16.70
N LYS A 61 -4.62 0.24 17.09
CA LYS A 61 -5.15 0.03 18.44
C LYS A 61 -4.36 -1.11 19.10
N ARG A 62 -4.17 -1.01 20.41
CA ARG A 62 -3.56 -2.03 21.27
C ARG A 62 -4.66 -2.78 22.01
#